data_AF-A0A9X2JHU0-F1
#
_entry.id   AF-A0A9X2JHU0-F1
#
_cell.length_a   1.000
_cell.length_b   1.000
_cell.length_c   1.000
_cell.angle_alpha   90.00
_cell.angle_beta   90.00
_cell.angle_gamma   90.00
#
_symmetry.space_group_name_H-M   'P 1'
#
loop_
_entity.id
_entity.type
_entity.pdbx_description
1 polymer ?
#
loop_
_entity_poly.entity_id
_entity_poly.type
_entity_poly.pdbx_seq_one_letter_code
_entity_poly.pdbx_strand_id
1 'polypeptide(L)'
;MRTNFSITWCFALAMWGALSTHVAAEETVENPFRTARWLATQPRVAQRLDAVTSESEPPGSEQYAEPQQVPITALGVNIALPAGKLPESEATGLVKVGPLLTEMPRPWPTLVYTWMPAATRHQPLYFEEINAERYGYSRNWVLQPVVSTAHFFGTIPALPYLMAANCPGECVYTLGHYRAGSCPPYRRHCWPCDLLGGTVEAGTIAWMIVVLP
;
A
#
# COMPACT_ATOMS: atom_id res chain seq x y z
N MET A 1 -31.23 -49.69 -37.62
CA MET A 1 -30.95 -49.55 -36.17
C MET A 1 -29.79 -48.59 -36.00
N ARG A 2 -30.10 -47.35 -35.63
CA ARG A 2 -29.16 -46.28 -35.25
C ARG A 2 -29.68 -45.74 -33.92
N THR A 3 -28.86 -45.77 -32.88
CA THR A 3 -29.05 -45.05 -31.62
C THR A 3 -27.64 -44.74 -31.11
N ASN A 4 -27.22 -43.47 -31.17
CA ASN A 4 -27.29 -42.48 -30.08
C ASN A 4 -25.88 -42.19 -29.57
N PHE A 5 -25.09 -41.48 -30.37
CA PHE A 5 -23.88 -40.81 -29.91
C PHE A 5 -24.17 -39.30 -29.80
N SER A 6 -24.63 -38.93 -28.62
CA SER A 6 -24.28 -37.70 -27.91
C SER A 6 -24.28 -36.38 -28.71
N ILE A 7 -25.49 -35.85 -28.95
CA ILE A 7 -25.78 -34.46 -29.36
C ILE A 7 -25.46 -33.44 -28.23
N THR A 8 -24.97 -33.89 -27.08
CA THR A 8 -24.70 -33.04 -25.91
C THR A 8 -23.39 -32.24 -25.99
N TRP A 9 -22.49 -32.52 -26.95
CA TRP A 9 -21.19 -31.84 -27.07
C TRP A 9 -21.15 -30.64 -28.02
N CYS A 10 -22.20 -30.40 -28.82
CA CYS A 10 -22.24 -29.24 -29.73
C CYS A 10 -22.90 -27.99 -29.13
N PHE A 11 -23.64 -28.11 -28.02
CA PHE A 11 -24.32 -26.95 -27.40
C PHE A 11 -23.49 -26.24 -26.31
N ALA A 12 -22.47 -26.89 -25.73
CA ALA A 12 -21.64 -26.27 -24.68
C ALA A 12 -20.56 -25.30 -25.21
N LEU A 13 -20.20 -25.39 -26.50
CA LEU A 13 -19.16 -24.56 -27.12
C LEU A 13 -19.69 -23.33 -27.86
N ALA A 14 -21.01 -23.18 -28.00
CA ALA A 14 -21.64 -22.05 -28.71
C ALA A 14 -22.19 -20.94 -27.79
N MET A 15 -22.19 -21.13 -26.46
CA MET A 15 -22.75 -20.15 -25.50
C MET A 15 -21.70 -19.35 -24.71
N TRP A 16 -20.40 -19.55 -24.92
CA TRP A 16 -19.35 -18.73 -24.29
C TRP A 16 -18.80 -17.62 -25.22
N GLY A 17 -19.16 -17.62 -26.51
CA GLY A 17 -18.61 -16.71 -27.52
C GLY A 17 -19.35 -15.40 -27.75
N ALA A 18 -20.45 -15.12 -27.06
CA ALA A 18 -21.38 -14.03 -27.42
C ALA A 18 -21.73 -13.08 -26.26
N LEU A 19 -20.79 -12.82 -25.35
CA LEU A 19 -20.96 -11.78 -24.33
C LEU A 19 -19.65 -11.03 -24.01
N SER A 20 -18.92 -10.62 -25.05
CA SER A 20 -17.73 -9.77 -24.89
C SER A 20 -17.63 -8.73 -26.01
N THR A 21 -18.63 -7.86 -26.07
CA THR A 21 -18.47 -6.52 -26.65
C THR A 21 -19.16 -5.57 -25.70
N HIS A 22 -18.40 -4.74 -24.97
CA HIS A 22 -18.67 -3.32 -24.78
C HIS A 22 -17.60 -2.66 -23.90
N VAL A 23 -17.16 -1.49 -24.36
CA VAL A 23 -16.43 -0.41 -23.66
C VAL A 23 -14.93 -0.58 -23.50
N ALA A 24 -14.20 -0.32 -24.60
CA ALA A 24 -12.91 0.35 -24.52
C ALA A 24 -13.19 1.86 -24.54
N ALA A 25 -13.13 2.49 -23.36
CA ALA A 25 -13.03 3.94 -23.24
C ALA A 25 -11.55 4.27 -23.01
N GLU A 26 -10.89 4.80 -24.03
CA GLU A 26 -9.58 5.41 -23.91
C GLU A 26 -9.72 6.72 -23.12
N GLU A 27 -9.38 6.70 -21.83
CA GLU A 27 -9.03 7.94 -21.12
C GLU A 27 -7.60 8.32 -21.52
N THR A 28 -7.49 9.32 -22.39
CA THR A 28 -6.26 10.04 -22.65
C THR A 28 -5.68 10.54 -21.33
N VAL A 29 -4.59 9.93 -20.88
CA VAL A 29 -3.82 10.38 -19.72
C VAL A 29 -3.28 11.78 -20.03
N GLU A 30 -3.92 12.77 -19.43
CA GLU A 30 -3.56 14.17 -19.55
C GLU A 30 -2.13 14.36 -19.00
N ASN A 31 -1.24 14.85 -19.87
CA ASN A 31 0.19 14.95 -19.60
C ASN A 31 0.46 16.00 -18.48
N PRO A 32 1.05 15.62 -17.34
CA PRO A 32 1.28 16.52 -16.20
C PRO A 32 2.26 17.67 -16.49
N PHE A 33 2.99 17.64 -17.61
CA PHE A 33 3.88 18.73 -17.99
C PHE A 33 3.17 19.93 -18.62
N ARG A 34 1.90 19.81 -19.03
CA ARG A 34 1.13 20.96 -19.56
C ARG A 34 0.52 21.84 -18.46
N THR A 35 0.19 21.28 -17.30
CA THR A 35 -0.38 22.02 -16.16
C THR A 35 0.67 22.86 -15.42
N ALA A 36 1.93 22.42 -15.38
CA ALA A 36 3.03 23.17 -14.74
C ALA A 36 3.29 24.53 -15.41
N ARG A 37 3.10 24.65 -16.74
CA ARG A 37 3.31 25.91 -17.48
C ARG A 37 2.25 26.98 -17.17
N TRP A 38 1.05 26.59 -16.73
CA TRP A 38 -0.03 27.53 -16.42
C TRP A 38 0.11 28.20 -15.05
N LEU A 39 0.76 27.55 -14.09
CA LEU A 39 0.95 28.10 -12.74
C LEU A 39 2.04 29.19 -12.71
N ALA A 40 3.05 29.08 -13.59
CA ALA A 40 4.16 30.03 -13.65
C ALA A 40 3.79 31.39 -14.31
N THR A 41 2.72 31.45 -15.11
CA THR A 41 2.29 32.67 -15.82
C THR A 41 1.29 33.51 -15.01
N GLN A 42 0.96 33.11 -13.77
CA GLN A 42 0.03 33.89 -12.97
C GLN A 42 0.73 35.12 -12.35
N PRO A 43 0.29 36.35 -12.67
CA PRO A 43 0.92 37.58 -12.17
C PRO A 43 0.87 37.71 -10.63
N ARG A 44 -0.03 36.96 -9.98
CA ARG A 44 -0.15 36.91 -8.51
C ARG A 44 1.00 36.17 -7.79
N VAL A 45 1.64 35.20 -8.44
CA VAL A 45 2.74 34.44 -7.80
C VAL A 45 4.01 35.28 -7.77
N ALA A 46 4.29 36.03 -8.84
CA ALA A 46 5.41 36.97 -8.91
C ALA A 46 5.30 38.06 -7.82
N GLN A 47 4.14 38.70 -7.69
CA GLN A 47 3.90 39.72 -6.64
C GLN A 47 4.11 39.21 -5.21
N ARG A 48 3.89 37.90 -4.95
CA ARG A 48 4.05 37.32 -3.61
C ARG A 48 5.51 37.06 -3.26
N LEU A 49 6.38 36.80 -4.24
CA LEU A 49 7.82 36.69 -3.99
C LEU A 49 8.44 38.04 -3.63
N ASP A 50 8.02 39.09 -4.34
CA ASP A 50 8.52 40.45 -4.11
C ASP A 50 8.07 40.98 -2.75
N ALA A 51 6.84 40.64 -2.32
CA ALA A 51 6.31 41.00 -1.00
C ALA A 51 6.93 40.21 0.17
N VAL A 52 7.52 39.03 -0.08
CA VAL A 52 8.27 38.27 0.94
C VAL A 52 9.66 38.88 1.19
N THR A 53 10.14 39.75 0.30
CA THR A 53 11.48 40.34 0.41
C THR A 53 11.48 41.66 1.21
N SER A 54 10.31 42.22 1.54
CA SER A 54 10.16 43.45 2.32
C SER A 54 9.41 43.14 3.60
N GLU A 55 9.93 43.61 4.74
CA GLU A 55 9.37 43.47 6.09
C GLU A 55 9.50 42.07 6.75
N SER A 56 10.64 41.85 7.40
CA SER A 56 10.64 41.20 8.71
C SER A 56 11.64 41.90 9.62
N GLU A 57 11.16 42.77 10.52
CA GLU A 57 11.88 43.01 11.77
C GLU A 57 11.90 41.69 12.56
N PRO A 58 13.05 41.26 13.10
CA PRO A 58 13.11 40.03 13.86
C PRO A 58 12.25 40.17 15.14
N PRO A 59 11.37 39.21 15.45
CA PRO A 59 10.70 39.19 16.74
C PRO A 59 11.76 39.16 17.85
N GLY A 60 11.53 39.97 18.89
CA GLY A 60 12.40 40.08 20.06
C GLY A 60 12.83 38.71 20.57
N SER A 61 14.10 38.61 20.97
CA SER A 61 14.79 37.38 21.34
C SER A 61 14.05 36.62 22.44
N GLU A 62 13.13 35.73 22.07
CA GLU A 62 12.75 34.61 22.91
C GLU A 62 14.02 33.75 23.04
N GLN A 63 14.67 33.84 24.21
CA GLN A 63 15.79 32.98 24.56
C GLN A 63 15.28 31.54 24.62
N TYR A 64 15.42 30.82 23.51
CA TYR A 64 15.36 29.37 23.50
C TYR A 64 16.46 28.88 24.45
N ALA A 65 16.05 28.32 25.59
CA ALA A 65 16.99 27.67 26.50
C ALA A 65 17.73 26.59 25.70
N GLU A 66 19.06 26.70 25.64
CA GLU A 66 19.91 25.75 24.95
C GLU A 66 19.65 24.34 25.50
N PRO A 67 19.38 23.33 24.64
CA PRO A 67 19.08 21.99 25.12
C PRO A 67 20.31 21.43 25.82
N GLN A 68 20.24 21.34 27.15
CA GLN A 68 21.31 20.79 27.96
C GLN A 68 21.54 19.32 27.57
N GLN A 69 22.72 19.03 27.02
CA GLN A 69 23.08 17.67 26.60
C GLN A 69 23.28 16.79 27.83
N VAL A 70 22.26 16.00 28.17
CA VAL A 70 22.34 14.99 29.23
C VAL A 70 22.77 13.67 28.60
N PRO A 71 23.81 12.97 29.11
CA PRO A 71 24.23 11.68 28.57
C PRO A 71 23.09 10.65 28.67
N ILE A 72 23.01 9.76 27.68
CA ILE A 72 21.90 8.78 27.56
C ILE A 72 21.76 7.88 28.80
N THR A 73 22.86 7.61 29.50
CA THR A 73 22.91 6.83 30.75
C THR A 73 22.26 7.53 31.94
N ALA A 74 22.05 8.83 31.88
CA ALA A 74 21.34 9.60 32.91
C ALA A 74 19.83 9.70 32.66
N LEU A 75 19.33 9.20 31.52
CA LEU A 75 17.89 9.07 31.26
C LEU A 75 17.37 7.81 31.95
N GLY A 76 16.59 7.98 33.02
CA GLY A 76 15.87 6.88 33.66
C GLY A 76 14.56 6.57 32.92
N VAL A 77 14.19 5.29 32.82
CA VAL A 77 12.86 4.84 32.36
C VAL A 77 11.85 4.97 33.50
N ASN A 78 11.77 6.15 34.11
CA ASN A 78 10.78 6.45 35.14
C ASN A 78 9.80 7.48 34.60
N ILE A 79 8.64 6.98 34.18
CA ILE A 79 7.51 7.76 33.66
C ILE A 79 6.58 8.20 34.79
N ALA A 80 6.87 7.81 36.04
CA ALA A 80 6.11 8.27 37.18
C ALA A 80 6.32 9.78 37.34
N LEU A 81 5.21 10.48 37.58
CA LEU A 81 5.25 11.91 37.82
C LEU A 81 6.11 12.18 39.07
N PRO A 82 7.05 13.15 39.02
CA PRO A 82 7.84 13.50 40.19
C PRO A 82 6.89 13.96 41.31
N ALA A 83 7.14 13.51 42.54
CA ALA A 83 6.35 13.91 43.71
C ALA A 83 6.54 15.41 43.97
N GLY A 84 5.59 16.23 43.50
CA GLY A 84 5.64 17.68 43.56
C GLY A 84 4.36 18.32 43.04
N LYS A 85 4.25 19.65 43.20
CA LYS A 85 3.15 20.43 42.62
C LYS A 85 3.37 20.47 41.10
N LEU A 86 2.47 19.86 40.34
CA LEU A 86 2.51 19.94 38.87
C LEU A 86 2.45 21.43 38.46
N PRO A 87 3.13 21.81 37.36
CA PRO A 87 2.93 23.14 36.81
C PRO A 87 1.43 23.34 36.58
N GLU A 88 0.95 24.54 36.90
CA GLU A 88 -0.44 24.87 36.66
C GLU A 88 -0.72 24.70 35.16
N SER A 89 -1.83 24.06 34.83
CA SER A 89 -2.18 23.83 33.43
C SER A 89 -2.52 25.18 32.79
N GLU A 90 -1.59 25.72 32.01
CA GLU A 90 -1.78 26.88 31.11
C GLU A 90 -3.01 26.67 30.20
N ALA A 91 -3.31 25.40 29.86
CA ALA A 91 -4.49 25.03 29.09
C ALA A 91 -5.81 25.35 29.81
N THR A 92 -5.82 25.44 31.14
CA THR A 92 -7.02 25.81 31.92
C THR A 92 -7.42 27.27 31.68
N GLY A 93 -6.44 28.14 31.38
CA GLY A 93 -6.69 29.51 30.93
C GLY A 93 -7.22 29.58 29.49
N LEU A 94 -6.73 28.68 28.61
CA LEU A 94 -7.13 28.60 27.20
C LEU A 94 -8.53 27.99 27.00
N VAL A 95 -8.96 27.08 27.88
CA VAL A 95 -10.31 26.48 27.83
C VAL A 95 -11.41 27.51 28.16
N LYS A 96 -11.08 28.62 28.82
CA LYS A 96 -12.02 29.72 29.08
C LYS A 96 -12.17 30.70 27.91
N VAL A 97 -11.40 30.55 26.84
CA VAL A 97 -11.41 31.48 25.70
C VAL A 97 -12.51 31.08 24.71
N GLY A 98 -13.75 31.46 25.03
CA GLY A 98 -14.84 31.63 24.05
C GLY A 98 -15.17 30.41 23.17
N PRO A 99 -16.07 30.55 22.18
CA PRO A 99 -16.29 29.49 21.21
C PRO A 99 -14.95 29.21 20.52
N LEU A 100 -14.58 27.93 20.45
CA LEU A 100 -13.41 27.43 19.71
C LEU A 100 -13.25 28.27 18.45
N LEU A 101 -12.10 28.95 18.34
CA LEU A 101 -11.75 29.85 17.25
C LEU A 101 -11.90 29.12 15.90
N THR A 102 -13.12 29.10 15.38
CA THR A 102 -13.47 28.43 14.13
C THR A 102 -13.09 29.32 12.95
N GLU A 103 -12.64 30.56 13.21
CA GLU A 103 -12.39 31.59 12.21
C GLU A 103 -11.05 32.31 12.34
N MET A 104 -10.05 31.75 13.07
CA MET A 104 -8.69 32.26 12.87
C MET A 104 -8.16 31.72 11.54
N PRO A 105 -7.85 32.58 10.55
CA PRO A 105 -7.23 32.14 9.32
C PRO A 105 -5.92 31.47 9.71
N ARG A 106 -5.80 30.18 9.41
CA ARG A 106 -4.57 29.41 9.61
C ARG A 106 -3.40 30.18 8.96
N PRO A 107 -2.43 30.71 9.74
CA PRO A 107 -1.43 31.66 9.22
C PRO A 107 -0.35 31.00 8.36
N TRP A 108 -0.32 29.67 8.29
CA TRP A 108 0.56 28.93 7.38
C TRP A 108 -0.17 28.54 6.09
N PRO A 109 0.51 28.60 4.92
CA PRO A 109 -0.08 28.17 3.67
C PRO A 109 -0.46 26.69 3.74
N THR A 110 -1.60 26.33 3.15
CA THR A 110 -1.96 24.92 2.92
C THR A 110 -0.96 24.35 1.93
N LEU A 111 -0.06 23.50 2.42
CA LEU A 111 0.89 22.76 1.59
C LEU A 111 0.19 21.47 1.11
N VAL A 112 0.13 21.27 -0.20
CA VAL A 112 -0.28 19.99 -0.77
C VAL A 112 0.97 19.11 -0.84
N TYR A 113 1.03 18.09 0.03
CA TYR A 113 2.08 17.09 -0.01
C TYR A 113 1.61 15.90 -0.86
N THR A 114 2.17 15.75 -2.06
CA THR A 114 1.94 14.55 -2.89
C THR A 114 2.94 13.49 -2.48
N TRP A 115 2.50 12.51 -1.69
CA TRP A 115 3.31 11.33 -1.40
C TRP A 115 3.31 10.39 -2.59
N MET A 116 4.50 10.00 -3.06
CA MET A 116 4.67 8.85 -3.96
C MET A 116 5.11 7.65 -3.12
N PRO A 117 4.44 6.49 -3.23
CA PRO A 117 4.88 5.29 -2.54
C PRO A 117 6.28 4.91 -3.04
N ALA A 118 7.12 4.43 -2.14
CA ALA A 118 8.44 3.92 -2.51
C ALA A 118 8.28 2.76 -3.49
N ALA A 119 8.81 2.92 -4.71
CA ALA A 119 8.78 1.91 -5.76
C ALA A 119 9.91 0.88 -5.56
N THR A 120 9.96 0.25 -4.40
CA THR A 120 10.96 -0.78 -4.11
C THR A 120 10.69 -2.04 -4.92
N ARG A 121 11.76 -2.69 -5.38
CA ARG A 121 11.73 -3.96 -6.13
C ARG A 121 12.01 -5.12 -5.18
N HIS A 122 11.27 -6.21 -5.39
CA HIS A 122 11.44 -7.49 -4.71
C HIS A 122 11.22 -8.65 -5.70
N GLN A 123 11.69 -9.84 -5.32
CA GLN A 123 11.42 -11.10 -6.03
C GLN A 123 9.99 -11.57 -5.75
N PRO A 124 9.42 -12.48 -6.57
CA PRO A 124 8.09 -13.02 -6.33
C PRO A 124 7.98 -13.68 -4.95
N LEU A 125 6.90 -13.35 -4.23
CA LEU A 125 6.61 -13.87 -2.89
C LEU A 125 5.65 -15.04 -3.01
N TYR A 126 6.20 -16.26 -3.06
CA TYR A 126 5.38 -17.47 -3.26
C TYR A 126 4.46 -17.80 -2.08
N PHE A 127 4.83 -17.40 -0.86
CA PHE A 127 4.10 -17.73 0.36
C PHE A 127 3.13 -16.62 0.82
N GLU A 128 3.04 -15.51 0.09
CA GLU A 128 2.26 -14.34 0.48
C GLU A 128 0.75 -14.59 0.37
N GLU A 129 0.01 -14.31 1.45
CA GLU A 129 -1.45 -14.26 1.45
C GLU A 129 -1.92 -12.81 1.19
N ILE A 130 -2.01 -12.40 -0.09
CA ILE A 130 -2.26 -11.00 -0.52
C ILE A 130 -3.42 -10.33 0.22
N ASN A 131 -4.54 -11.02 0.40
CA ASN A 131 -5.72 -10.46 1.06
C ASN A 131 -5.47 -10.17 2.53
N ALA A 132 -4.88 -11.12 3.26
CA ALA A 132 -4.65 -11.00 4.69
C ALA A 132 -3.47 -10.06 4.99
N GLU A 133 -2.37 -10.21 4.25
CA GLU A 133 -1.12 -9.50 4.50
C GLU A 133 -1.12 -8.07 3.96
N ARG A 134 -1.54 -7.84 2.70
CA ARG A 134 -1.52 -6.48 2.11
C ARG A 134 -2.75 -5.65 2.46
N TYR A 135 -3.92 -6.29 2.49
CA TYR A 135 -5.20 -5.58 2.63
C TYR A 135 -5.89 -5.81 3.98
N GLY A 136 -5.34 -6.66 4.85
CA GLY A 136 -5.91 -6.91 6.18
C GLY A 136 -7.25 -7.68 6.14
N TYR A 137 -7.60 -8.28 5.02
CA TYR A 137 -8.79 -9.13 4.90
C TYR A 137 -8.56 -10.47 5.59
N SER A 138 -8.82 -10.51 6.89
CA SER A 138 -8.88 -11.74 7.66
C SER A 138 -10.28 -12.35 7.63
N ARG A 139 -10.35 -13.68 7.72
CA ARG A 139 -11.64 -14.39 7.74
C ARG A 139 -12.28 -14.36 9.13
N ASN A 140 -11.61 -14.97 10.10
CA ASN A 140 -12.00 -15.05 11.51
C ASN A 140 -10.74 -15.37 12.32
N TRP A 141 -10.64 -14.90 13.56
CA TRP A 141 -9.44 -15.07 14.39
C TRP A 141 -9.04 -16.54 14.60
N VAL A 142 -10.02 -17.45 14.65
CA VAL A 142 -9.77 -18.90 14.79
C VAL A 142 -9.40 -19.57 13.47
N LEU A 143 -10.01 -19.13 12.36
CA LEU A 143 -9.83 -19.78 11.05
C LEU A 143 -8.60 -19.24 10.31
N GLN A 144 -8.21 -17.99 10.54
CA GLN A 144 -7.05 -17.38 9.91
C GLN A 144 -5.77 -18.21 10.09
N PRO A 145 -5.37 -18.66 11.30
CA PRO A 145 -4.16 -19.47 11.43
C PRO A 145 -4.27 -20.78 10.65
N VAL A 146 -5.44 -21.41 10.58
CA VAL A 146 -5.64 -22.66 9.82
C VAL A 146 -5.49 -22.41 8.32
N VAL A 147 -6.08 -21.33 7.81
CA VAL A 147 -5.99 -20.96 6.38
C VAL A 147 -4.56 -20.60 6.00
N SER A 148 -3.89 -19.75 6.78
CA SER A 148 -2.51 -19.36 6.52
C SER A 148 -1.54 -20.54 6.66
N THR A 149 -1.79 -21.45 7.60
CA THR A 149 -1.04 -22.72 7.73
C THR A 149 -1.24 -23.60 6.51
N ALA A 150 -2.49 -23.82 6.08
CA ALA A 150 -2.79 -24.62 4.90
C ALA A 150 -2.17 -24.02 3.63
N HIS A 151 -2.19 -22.68 3.50
CA HIS A 151 -1.52 -21.97 2.41
C HIS A 151 -0.02 -22.23 2.45
N PHE A 152 0.64 -21.97 3.58
CA PHE A 152 2.09 -22.14 3.73
C PHE A 152 2.53 -23.58 3.43
N PHE A 153 1.92 -24.57 4.08
CA PHE A 153 2.29 -25.98 3.90
C PHE A 153 1.86 -26.56 2.55
N GLY A 154 0.79 -26.04 1.93
CA GLY A 154 0.42 -26.40 0.56
C GLY A 154 1.39 -25.83 -0.47
N THR A 155 1.93 -24.64 -0.22
CA THR A 155 2.89 -23.97 -1.10
C THR A 155 4.28 -24.63 -1.06
N ILE A 156 4.70 -25.24 0.05
CA ILE A 156 6.02 -25.92 0.13
C ILE A 156 6.21 -26.98 -0.99
N PRO A 157 5.34 -28.00 -1.14
CA PRO A 157 5.49 -28.99 -2.20
C PRO A 157 5.18 -28.42 -3.59
N ALA A 158 4.34 -27.38 -3.69
CA ALA A 158 4.01 -26.70 -4.94
C ALA A 158 5.05 -25.63 -5.35
N LEU A 159 6.09 -25.40 -4.54
CA LEU A 159 7.12 -24.40 -4.82
C LEU A 159 7.83 -24.58 -6.16
N PRO A 160 8.25 -25.80 -6.60
CA PRO A 160 8.87 -25.99 -7.91
C PRO A 160 7.94 -25.59 -9.06
N TYR A 161 6.64 -25.86 -8.93
CA TYR A 161 5.62 -25.41 -9.89
C TYR A 161 5.59 -23.88 -9.98
N LEU A 162 5.49 -23.22 -8.81
CA LEU A 162 5.37 -21.76 -8.75
C LEU A 162 6.64 -21.04 -9.22
N MET A 163 7.83 -21.59 -8.95
CA MET A 163 9.10 -21.06 -9.44
C MET A 163 9.26 -21.17 -10.96
N ALA A 164 8.67 -22.21 -11.56
CA ALA A 164 8.65 -22.38 -13.01
C ALA A 164 7.60 -21.49 -13.69
N ALA A 165 6.43 -21.33 -13.08
CA ALA A 165 5.38 -20.44 -13.59
C ALA A 165 5.74 -18.95 -13.43
N ASN A 166 6.31 -18.56 -12.30
CA ASN A 166 6.80 -17.22 -12.03
C ASN A 166 8.28 -17.28 -11.67
N CYS A 167 9.14 -16.85 -12.58
CA CYS A 167 10.59 -16.95 -12.41
C CYS A 167 11.08 -16.18 -11.17
N PRO A 168 11.95 -16.76 -10.32
CA PRO A 168 12.47 -16.09 -9.12
C PRO A 168 13.31 -14.85 -9.42
N GLY A 169 13.77 -14.66 -10.66
CA GLY A 169 14.48 -13.46 -11.11
C GLY A 169 13.57 -12.29 -11.50
N GLU A 170 12.26 -12.49 -11.53
CA GLU A 170 11.30 -11.47 -11.95
C GLU A 170 11.25 -10.29 -10.96
N CYS A 171 11.10 -9.08 -11.50
CA CYS A 171 11.02 -7.85 -10.72
C CYS A 171 9.56 -7.55 -10.40
N VAL A 172 9.14 -7.73 -9.15
CA VAL A 172 7.83 -7.25 -8.69
C VAL A 172 8.04 -5.94 -7.95
N TYR A 173 7.14 -4.97 -8.15
CA TYR A 173 7.16 -3.69 -7.44
C TYR A 173 6.17 -3.66 -6.27
N THR A 174 6.51 -2.93 -5.22
CA THR A 174 5.69 -2.78 -4.00
C THR A 174 4.49 -1.84 -4.14
N LEU A 175 4.23 -1.29 -5.33
CA LEU A 175 3.14 -0.32 -5.56
C LEU A 175 1.71 -0.86 -5.31
N GLY A 176 1.56 -2.13 -4.94
CA GLY A 176 0.27 -2.75 -4.65
C GLY A 176 -0.58 -2.98 -5.90
N HIS A 177 -1.70 -3.68 -5.76
CA HIS A 177 -2.63 -3.86 -6.89
C HIS A 177 -3.58 -2.67 -7.07
N TYR A 178 -3.66 -1.78 -6.07
CA TYR A 178 -4.61 -0.68 -5.99
C TYR A 178 -3.91 0.60 -5.53
N ARG A 179 -4.40 1.76 -5.97
CA ARG A 179 -3.84 3.06 -5.56
C ARG A 179 -4.24 3.42 -4.13
N ALA A 180 -3.40 4.20 -3.45
CA ALA A 180 -3.74 4.77 -2.15
C ALA A 180 -5.06 5.57 -2.24
N GLY A 181 -5.98 5.33 -1.30
CA GLY A 181 -7.30 5.96 -1.27
C GLY A 181 -8.38 5.24 -2.10
N SER A 182 -8.04 4.24 -2.90
CA SER A 182 -9.04 3.36 -3.51
C SER A 182 -9.44 2.24 -2.54
N CYS A 183 -10.71 1.83 -2.53
CA CYS A 183 -11.19 0.68 -1.76
C CYS A 183 -10.83 -0.62 -2.50
N PRO A 184 -9.86 -1.43 -2.01
CA PRO A 184 -9.51 -2.68 -2.68
C PRO A 184 -10.66 -3.69 -2.50
N PRO A 185 -11.15 -4.37 -3.54
CA PRO A 185 -12.08 -5.49 -3.38
C PRO A 185 -11.34 -6.75 -2.91
N TYR A 186 -12.04 -7.62 -2.18
CA TYR A 186 -11.57 -8.97 -1.90
C TYR A 186 -11.45 -9.77 -3.21
N ARG A 187 -10.25 -10.29 -3.52
CA ARG A 187 -10.01 -11.09 -4.73
C ARG A 187 -9.62 -12.52 -4.39
N ARG A 188 -10.07 -13.47 -5.21
CA ARG A 188 -9.56 -14.84 -5.13
C ARG A 188 -8.27 -14.91 -5.95
N HIS A 189 -7.17 -15.23 -5.29
CA HIS A 189 -5.89 -15.47 -5.92
C HIS A 189 -5.76 -16.97 -6.14
N CYS A 190 -5.83 -17.40 -7.40
CA CYS A 190 -5.63 -18.78 -7.79
C CYS A 190 -4.21 -18.96 -8.33
N TRP A 191 -3.69 -20.18 -8.24
CA TRP A 191 -2.43 -20.50 -8.90
C TRP A 191 -2.56 -20.33 -10.42
N PRO A 192 -1.50 -19.83 -11.10
CA PRO A 192 -1.48 -19.76 -12.55
C PRO A 192 -1.64 -21.18 -13.12
N CYS A 193 -2.27 -21.34 -14.27
CA CYS A 193 -2.33 -22.61 -15.00
C CYS A 193 -1.23 -22.61 -16.06
N ASP A 194 -0.06 -23.16 -15.75
CA ASP A 194 1.08 -23.25 -16.66
C ASP A 194 1.55 -24.70 -16.84
N LEU A 195 1.74 -25.09 -18.09
CA LEU A 195 2.14 -26.44 -18.48
C LEU A 195 3.62 -26.68 -18.14
N LEU A 196 4.47 -25.65 -18.25
CA LEU A 196 5.88 -25.74 -17.85
C LEU A 196 6.03 -25.91 -16.34
N GLY A 197 5.20 -25.21 -15.56
CA GLY A 197 5.13 -25.44 -14.11
C GLY A 197 4.87 -26.91 -13.78
N GLY A 198 3.87 -27.51 -14.45
CA GLY A 198 3.49 -28.90 -14.21
C GLY A 198 4.58 -29.92 -14.57
N THR A 199 5.35 -29.68 -15.64
CA THR A 199 6.46 -30.59 -16.02
C THR A 199 7.62 -30.51 -15.04
N VAL A 200 7.95 -29.31 -14.56
CA VAL A 200 8.99 -29.11 -13.54
C VAL A 200 8.58 -29.77 -12.23
N GLU A 201 7.34 -29.58 -11.79
CA GLU A 201 6.82 -30.22 -10.58
C GLU A 201 6.89 -31.75 -10.68
N ALA A 202 6.37 -32.33 -11.77
CA ALA A 202 6.44 -33.78 -12.00
C ALA A 202 7.89 -34.30 -12.00
N GLY A 203 8.81 -33.55 -12.62
CA GLY A 203 10.24 -33.87 -12.60
C GLY A 203 10.84 -33.85 -11.20
N THR A 204 10.48 -32.85 -10.38
CA THR A 204 10.94 -32.78 -8.98
C THR A 204 10.39 -33.90 -8.11
N ILE A 205 9.12 -34.27 -8.29
CA ILE A 205 8.49 -35.39 -7.56
C ILE A 205 9.17 -36.71 -7.96
N ALA A 206 9.34 -36.95 -9.27
CA ALA A 206 10.02 -38.14 -9.76
C ALA A 206 11.45 -38.24 -9.21
N TRP A 207 12.18 -37.12 -9.19
CA TRP A 207 13.52 -37.06 -8.62
C TRP A 207 13.53 -37.37 -7.11
N MET A 208 12.62 -36.79 -6.33
CA MET A 208 12.53 -37.05 -4.89
C MET A 208 12.24 -38.52 -4.58
N ILE A 209 11.38 -39.17 -5.36
CA ILE A 209 11.06 -40.61 -5.21
C ILE A 209 12.29 -41.48 -5.52
N VAL A 210 13.09 -41.10 -6.51
CA VAL A 210 14.29 -41.86 -6.89
C VAL A 210 15.43 -41.70 -5.88
N VAL A 211 15.57 -40.51 -5.27
CA VAL A 211 16.69 -40.19 -4.37
C VAL A 211 16.45 -40.61 -2.92
N LEU A 212 15.20 -40.63 -2.45
CA LEU A 212 14.84 -41.06 -1.10
C LEU A 212 14.35 -42.52 -1.12
N PRO A 213 15.20 -43.50 -0.73
CA PRO A 213 14.86 -44.92 -0.76
C PRO A 213 13.80 -45.34 0.26
#